data_AF-A0A2V4TGT6-F1
#
_entry.id   AF-A0A2V4TGT6-F1
#
_cell.length_a   1.000
_cell.length_b   1.000
_cell.length_c   1.000
_cell.angle_alpha   90.00
_cell.angle_beta   90.00
_cell.angle_gamma   90.00
#
_symmetry.space_group_name_H-M   'P 1'
#
loop_
_entity.id
_entity.type
_entity.pdbx_description
1 polymer ?
#
loop_
_entity_poly.entity_id
_entity_poly.type
_entity_poly.pdbx_seq_one_letter_code
_entity_poly.pdbx_strand_id
1 'polypeptide(L)'
;LMAVVRYSVDMQRRKQKTMKQLTLAMAVDQCAGFGAQRKPTRREAFLDEMNRLVPWAELCAVVEPYYPKRGNGRPPIALERMLRIHFVQHEFNLADLACEEALYDSLSLRRFVRH
;
A
#
# COMPACT_ATOMS: atom_id res chain seq x y z
N LEU A 1 35.00 1.82 -14.97
CA LEU A 1 33.70 1.96 -14.26
C LEU A 1 33.55 1.06 -13.02
N MET A 2 34.47 0.13 -12.73
CA MET A 2 34.46 -0.68 -11.49
C MET A 2 35.20 -0.03 -10.28
N ALA A 3 35.50 1.28 -10.34
CA ALA A 3 36.27 1.99 -9.33
C ALA A 3 35.43 2.85 -8.36
N VAL A 4 34.16 3.15 -8.68
CA VAL A 4 33.31 4.02 -7.83
C VAL A 4 32.51 3.21 -6.80
N VAL A 5 32.13 1.96 -7.11
CA VAL A 5 31.35 1.12 -6.17
C VAL A 5 32.22 0.62 -5.00
N ARG A 6 33.55 0.60 -5.16
CA ARG A 6 34.47 0.15 -4.10
C ARG A 6 34.76 1.23 -3.04
N TYR A 7 34.55 2.52 -3.36
CA TYR A 7 34.86 3.62 -2.44
C TYR A 7 33.78 3.83 -1.34
N SER A 8 32.56 3.33 -1.56
CA SER A 8 31.44 3.52 -0.61
C SER A 8 31.29 2.40 0.43
N VAL A 9 31.84 1.21 0.17
CA VAL A 9 31.69 0.04 1.05
C VAL A 9 32.81 -0.04 2.11
N ASP A 10 34.00 0.51 1.83
CA ASP A 10 35.13 0.50 2.78
C ASP A 10 35.10 1.65 3.80
N MET A 11 34.31 2.71 3.56
CA MET A 11 34.16 3.82 4.52
C MET A 11 33.30 3.44 5.74
N GLN A 12 32.56 2.33 5.69
CA GLN A 12 31.68 1.86 6.77
C GLN A 12 32.30 0.74 7.64
N ARG A 13 33.54 0.29 7.35
CA ARG A 13 34.22 -0.79 8.10
C ARG A 13 35.20 -0.30 9.18
N ARG A 14 35.17 0.99 9.54
CA ARG A 14 35.90 1.56 10.68
C ARG A 14 34.99 2.35 11.61
N LYS A 15 34.05 1.69 12.30
CA LYS A 15 33.47 2.19 13.56
C LYS A 15 32.64 1.15 14.33
N GLN A 16 32.96 -0.13 14.17
CA GLN A 16 32.39 -1.19 15.01
C GLN A 16 33.33 -1.46 16.18
N LYS A 17 33.38 -0.54 17.14
CA LYS A 17 33.97 -0.78 18.46
C LYS A 17 33.07 -0.15 19.51
N THR A 18 32.06 -0.92 19.92
CA THR A 18 31.54 -1.15 21.29
C THR A 18 30.05 -1.49 21.23
N MET A 19 29.71 -2.73 21.58
CA MET A 19 28.35 -3.11 21.91
C MET A 19 27.97 -2.50 23.26
N LYS A 20 26.78 -1.91 23.34
CA LYS A 20 25.91 -2.02 24.51
C LYS A 20 24.50 -2.29 23.98
N GLN A 21 24.01 -3.51 24.20
CA GLN A 21 22.63 -3.88 23.95
C GLN A 21 21.72 -3.00 24.81
N LEU A 22 20.81 -2.27 24.17
CA LEU A 22 19.65 -1.65 24.82
C LEU A 22 18.42 -2.34 24.25
N THR A 23 17.73 -3.05 25.14
CA THR A 23 16.53 -3.83 24.90
C THR A 23 15.43 -2.97 24.24
N LEU A 24 15.01 -3.35 23.02
CA LEU A 24 13.96 -2.69 22.22
C LEU A 24 12.53 -2.97 22.74
N ALA A 25 12.36 -3.30 24.02
CA ALA A 25 11.05 -3.63 24.58
C ALA A 25 10.18 -2.40 24.90
N MET A 26 10.69 -1.17 24.78
CA MET A 26 9.95 0.05 25.16
C MET A 26 9.50 0.93 23.98
N ALA A 27 9.69 0.49 22.73
CA ALA A 27 9.24 1.24 21.54
C ALA A 27 7.94 0.70 20.92
N VAL A 28 7.30 -0.30 21.53
CA VAL A 28 6.05 -0.89 21.01
C VAL A 28 4.82 -0.03 21.33
N ASP A 29 4.94 1.00 22.18
CA ASP A 29 3.84 1.90 22.54
C ASP A 29 4.06 3.38 22.15
N GLN A 30 4.87 3.63 21.11
CA GLN A 30 5.00 4.96 20.51
C GLN A 30 4.20 5.08 19.19
N CYS A 31 2.98 4.55 19.14
CA CYS A 31 2.06 4.80 18.03
C CYS A 31 1.13 6.01 18.23
N ALA A 32 1.20 6.69 19.39
CA ALA A 32 0.37 7.87 19.70
C ALA A 32 1.14 9.22 19.68
N GLY A 33 2.36 9.26 19.13
CA GLY A 33 3.31 10.37 19.31
C GLY A 33 3.70 11.21 18.08
N PHE A 34 3.04 11.04 16.93
CA PHE A 34 3.20 11.91 15.74
C PHE A 34 1.85 12.44 15.23
N GLY A 35 0.95 12.75 16.15
CA GLY A 35 -0.41 13.25 15.89
C GLY A 35 -0.49 14.73 15.49
N ALA A 36 0.53 15.27 14.81
CA ALA A 36 0.53 16.65 14.32
C ALA A 36 0.56 16.66 12.79
N GLN A 37 -0.62 16.67 12.17
CA GLN A 37 -0.87 17.08 10.78
C GLN A 37 0.13 16.50 9.77
N ARG A 38 0.11 15.18 9.56
CA ARG A 38 0.72 14.62 8.34
C ARG A 38 -0.04 15.19 7.15
N LYS A 39 0.64 16.00 6.33
CA LYS A 39 0.08 16.45 5.06
C LYS A 39 -0.19 15.21 4.20
N PRO A 40 -1.41 15.05 3.65
CA PRO A 40 -1.71 13.91 2.80
C PRO A 40 -0.71 13.90 1.65
N THR A 41 -0.16 12.72 1.37
CA THR A 41 0.70 12.55 0.20
C THR A 41 -0.13 12.81 -1.06
N ARG A 42 0.52 13.22 -2.15
CA ARG A 42 -0.17 13.45 -3.44
C ARG A 42 -0.99 12.21 -3.87
N ARG A 43 -0.48 11.01 -3.57
CA ARG A 43 -1.17 9.75 -3.84
C ARG A 43 -2.45 9.60 -3.00
N GLU A 44 -2.38 9.87 -1.70
CA GLU A 44 -3.55 9.82 -0.81
C GLU A 44 -4.61 10.84 -1.23
N ALA A 45 -4.20 12.08 -1.52
CA ALA A 45 -5.13 13.11 -1.99
C ALA A 45 -5.84 12.70 -3.30
N PHE A 46 -5.10 12.11 -4.25
CA PHE A 46 -5.67 11.59 -5.49
C PHE A 46 -6.66 10.43 -5.24
N LEU A 47 -6.30 9.48 -4.36
CA LEU A 47 -7.18 8.35 -4.02
C LEU A 47 -8.45 8.82 -3.31
N ASP A 48 -8.36 9.84 -2.46
CA ASP A 48 -9.51 10.44 -1.79
C ASP A 48 -10.42 11.17 -2.77
N GLU A 49 -9.84 11.90 -3.74
CA GLU A 49 -10.59 12.57 -4.80
C GLU A 49 -11.28 11.56 -5.71
N MET A 50 -10.56 10.52 -6.16
CA MET A 50 -11.12 9.41 -6.93
C MET A 50 -12.25 8.71 -6.16
N ASN A 51 -12.09 8.50 -4.85
CA ASN A 51 -13.13 7.89 -4.02
C ASN A 51 -14.43 8.72 -3.99
N ARG A 52 -14.32 10.05 -4.04
CA ARG A 52 -15.48 10.96 -4.06
C ARG A 52 -16.11 11.11 -5.45
N LEU A 53 -15.29 11.09 -6.50
CA LEU A 53 -15.76 11.32 -7.87
C LEU A 53 -16.41 10.09 -8.48
N VAL A 54 -15.95 8.88 -8.12
CA VAL A 54 -16.49 7.63 -8.68
C VAL A 54 -17.80 7.25 -7.96
N PRO A 55 -18.92 7.06 -8.69
CA PRO A 55 -20.17 6.61 -8.12
C PRO A 55 -20.15 5.10 -7.87
N TRP A 56 -19.48 4.65 -6.79
CA TRP A 56 -19.23 3.23 -6.51
C TRP A 56 -20.51 2.38 -6.45
N ALA A 57 -21.57 2.88 -5.83
CA ALA A 57 -22.82 2.15 -5.67
C ALA A 57 -23.50 1.87 -7.01
N GLU A 58 -23.60 2.89 -7.88
CA GLU A 58 -24.17 2.77 -9.22
C GLU A 58 -23.32 1.84 -10.10
N LEU A 59 -22.00 1.97 -10.00
CA LEU A 59 -21.08 1.13 -10.76
C LEU A 59 -21.15 -0.34 -10.31
N CYS A 60 -21.27 -0.58 -9.00
CA CYS A 60 -21.53 -1.92 -8.47
C CYS A 60 -22.84 -2.49 -9.00
N ALA A 61 -23.93 -1.71 -9.02
CA ALA A 61 -25.24 -2.17 -9.50
C ALA A 61 -25.20 -2.60 -10.99
N VAL A 62 -24.42 -1.92 -11.82
CA VAL A 62 -24.25 -2.28 -13.24
C VAL A 62 -23.43 -3.55 -13.42
N VAL A 63 -22.43 -3.79 -12.57
CA VAL A 63 -21.52 -4.93 -12.69
C VAL A 63 -22.03 -6.18 -11.96
N GLU A 64 -22.84 -6.01 -10.92
CA GLU A 64 -23.38 -7.08 -10.08
C GLU A 64 -24.02 -8.25 -10.86
N PRO A 65 -24.81 -8.04 -11.94
CA PRO A 65 -25.39 -9.14 -12.71
C PRO A 65 -24.35 -10.07 -13.35
N TYR A 66 -23.17 -9.53 -13.66
CA TYR A 66 -22.07 -10.25 -14.31
C TYR A 66 -21.06 -10.81 -13.31
N TYR A 67 -21.09 -10.36 -12.06
CA TYR A 67 -20.13 -10.79 -11.05
C TYR A 67 -20.47 -12.20 -10.54
N PRO A 68 -19.48 -13.12 -10.46
CA PRO A 68 -19.72 -14.47 -10.02
C PRO A 68 -20.32 -14.50 -8.61
N LYS A 69 -21.49 -15.12 -8.51
CA LYS A 69 -22.19 -15.31 -7.23
C LYS A 69 -21.53 -16.43 -6.43
N ARG A 70 -21.68 -16.34 -5.11
CA ARG A 70 -21.10 -17.30 -4.17
C ARG A 70 -21.56 -18.72 -4.50
N GLY A 71 -20.62 -19.59 -4.89
CA GLY A 71 -20.81 -21.03 -5.09
C GLY A 71 -20.09 -21.86 -4.03
N ASN A 72 -19.86 -23.16 -4.31
CA ASN A 72 -19.18 -24.10 -3.40
C ASN A 72 -17.63 -23.98 -3.38
N GLY A 73 -17.08 -22.95 -4.00
CA GLY A 73 -15.63 -22.72 -4.09
C GLY A 73 -15.10 -21.67 -3.11
N ARG A 74 -13.88 -21.18 -3.35
CA ARG A 74 -13.33 -20.02 -2.63
C ARG A 74 -14.33 -18.86 -2.78
N PRO A 75 -14.75 -18.21 -1.68
CA PRO A 75 -15.68 -17.10 -1.77
C PRO A 75 -15.07 -16.01 -2.67
N PRO A 76 -15.82 -15.49 -3.64
CA PRO A 76 -15.35 -14.39 -4.46
C PRO A 76 -15.08 -13.19 -3.56
N ILE A 77 -14.13 -12.36 -3.98
CA ILE A 77 -13.83 -11.09 -3.31
C ILE A 77 -15.08 -10.20 -3.42
N ALA A 78 -15.30 -9.30 -2.46
CA ALA A 78 -16.43 -8.37 -2.56
C ALA A 78 -16.33 -7.56 -3.87
N LEU A 79 -17.46 -7.39 -4.56
CA LEU A 79 -17.52 -6.71 -5.87
C LEU A 79 -16.89 -5.32 -5.82
N GLU A 80 -17.28 -4.50 -4.87
CA GLU A 80 -16.75 -3.14 -4.71
C GLU A 80 -15.23 -3.14 -4.49
N ARG A 81 -14.73 -4.07 -3.66
CA ARG A 81 -13.29 -4.24 -3.43
C ARG A 81 -12.57 -4.58 -4.73
N MET A 82 -13.14 -5.48 -5.54
CA MET A 82 -12.54 -5.89 -6.81
C MET A 82 -12.48 -4.73 -7.81
N LEU A 83 -13.55 -3.95 -7.87
CA LEU A 83 -13.62 -2.75 -8.71
C LEU A 83 -12.56 -1.73 -8.29
N ARG A 84 -12.42 -1.46 -6.98
CA ARG A 84 -11.38 -0.56 -6.46
C ARG A 84 -9.96 -1.03 -6.83
N ILE A 85 -9.69 -2.34 -6.85
CA ILE A 85 -8.41 -2.89 -7.30
C ILE A 85 -8.20 -2.62 -8.79
N HIS A 86 -9.20 -2.85 -9.63
CA HIS A 86 -9.09 -2.57 -11.07
C HIS A 86 -8.90 -1.08 -11.38
N PHE A 87 -9.53 -0.19 -10.63
CA PHE A 87 -9.26 1.25 -10.74
C PHE A 87 -7.80 1.58 -10.40
N VAL A 88 -7.25 1.01 -9.32
CA VAL A 88 -5.82 1.18 -8.98
C VAL A 88 -4.91 0.63 -10.08
N GLN A 89 -5.24 -0.53 -10.66
CA GLN A 89 -4.51 -1.08 -11.81
C GLN A 89 -4.52 -0.11 -12.99
N HIS A 90 -5.68 0.48 -13.31
CA HIS A 90 -5.84 1.41 -14.42
C HIS A 90 -5.10 2.74 -14.18
N GLU A 91 -5.35 3.41 -13.05
CA GLU A 91 -4.79 4.73 -12.75
C GLU A 91 -3.27 4.74 -12.61
N PHE A 92 -2.68 3.62 -12.17
CA PHE A 92 -1.23 3.48 -12.03
C PHE A 92 -0.59 2.64 -13.14
N ASN A 93 -1.37 2.20 -14.14
CA ASN A 93 -0.94 1.35 -15.25
C ASN A 93 -0.16 0.10 -14.77
N LEU A 94 -0.72 -0.60 -13.79
CA LEU A 94 -0.11 -1.78 -13.14
C LEU A 94 -0.67 -3.07 -13.72
N ALA A 95 0.21 -4.02 -14.03
CA ALA A 95 -0.17 -5.41 -14.23
C ALA A 95 -0.61 -6.06 -12.91
N ASP A 96 -1.29 -7.20 -12.97
CA ASP A 96 -1.85 -7.88 -11.78
C ASP A 96 -0.83 -8.10 -10.68
N LEU A 97 0.34 -8.65 -11.01
CA LEU A 97 1.40 -8.89 -10.04
C LEU A 97 1.93 -7.59 -9.43
N ALA A 98 2.13 -6.55 -10.25
CA ALA A 98 2.61 -5.26 -9.79
C ALA A 98 1.58 -4.54 -8.89
N CYS A 99 0.29 -4.75 -9.16
CA CYS A 99 -0.79 -4.25 -8.32
C CYS A 99 -0.82 -4.96 -6.96
N GLU A 100 -0.60 -6.28 -6.94
CA GLU A 100 -0.51 -7.04 -5.70
C GLU A 100 0.66 -6.54 -4.83
N GLU A 101 1.85 -6.41 -5.40
CA GLU A 101 3.03 -5.85 -4.72
C GLU A 101 2.78 -4.42 -4.21
N ALA A 102 2.18 -3.56 -5.04
CA ALA A 102 1.83 -2.20 -4.64
C ALA A 102 0.85 -2.15 -3.46
N LEU A 103 -0.09 -3.11 -3.38
CA LEU A 103 -0.99 -3.27 -2.25
C LEU A 103 -0.26 -3.81 -1.00
N TYR A 104 0.74 -4.69 -1.13
CA TYR A 104 1.52 -5.10 0.04
C TYR A 104 2.34 -3.95 0.63
N ASP A 105 3.00 -3.17 -0.23
CA ASP A 105 3.91 -2.10 0.18
C ASP A 105 3.19 -0.85 0.69
N SER A 106 2.07 -0.47 0.08
CA SER A 106 1.42 0.81 0.34
C SER A 106 0.23 0.71 1.29
N LEU A 107 0.31 1.38 2.45
CA LEU A 107 -0.83 1.47 3.38
C LEU A 107 -2.00 2.29 2.78
N SER A 108 -1.71 3.32 1.99
CA SER A 108 -2.75 4.18 1.38
C SER A 108 -3.59 3.41 0.36
N LEU A 109 -2.96 2.59 -0.50
CA LEU A 109 -3.68 1.74 -1.46
C LEU A 109 -4.51 0.67 -0.74
N ARG A 110 -3.97 0.06 0.33
CA ARG A 110 -4.72 -0.90 1.16
C ARG A 110 -5.94 -0.29 1.82
N ARG A 111 -5.84 0.95 2.30
CA ARG A 111 -6.98 1.67 2.88
C ARG A 111 -8.04 1.94 1.83
N PHE A 112 -7.62 2.45 0.67
CA PHE A 112 -8.51 2.76 -0.44
C PHE A 112 -9.35 1.54 -0.91
N VAL A 113 -8.72 0.36 -1.00
CA VAL A 113 -9.39 -0.88 -1.46
C VAL A 113 -10.27 -1.54 -0.39
N ARG A 114 -10.10 -1.19 0.89
CA ARG A 114 -10.89 -1.76 2.00
C ARG A 114 -12.19 -1.03 2.28
N HIS A 115 -12.31 0.22 1.83
CA HIS A 115 -13.54 1.00 1.92
C HIS A 115 -14.63 0.40 1.05
#